data_AF-A0A7W4I9A8-F1
#
_entry.id   AF-A0A7W4I9A8-F1
#
_cell.length_a   1.000
_cell.length_b   1.000
_cell.length_c   1.000
_cell.angle_alpha   90.00
_cell.angle_beta   90.00
_cell.angle_gamma   90.00
#
_symmetry.space_group_name_H-M   'P 1'
#
loop_
_entity.id
_entity.type
_entity.pdbx_description
1 polymer ?
#
loop_
_entity_poly.entity_id
_entity_poly.type
_entity_poly.pdbx_seq_one_letter_code
_entity_poly.pdbx_strand_id
1 'polypeptide(L)'
;MSISVVSPVTSYLSAIKDEPTAAATYAKTDSVTRQQVATFEKDATSITSVDGLLKNYSVLQVVLGAYGLSSIANETALIKDLLTQDPTSSKSLARSSGNAAWLAFADAFKIWGQNKGSTSVSPFLADGVSDVLAQTFTATTSISASITLPSAAKTGQSYTTAPVTAYDSSSTAHQVALKWAQSTTNPLAWTVSAYDADGNAAVQANAYQVTFNPDGTMASVTDASTGDAVPPATDGTISLPLTLNIAQPDGTYASQALGLDLGTPGGTGGVTMATGNTPSTSINASQVASLTSSSGSSTTLTLPSITLGSLSGTGQTYVTAPFDPNQASDTANGVSPDNQTTLSVKWVQSTTAPSTWQAYIIDPYGSTVTSTALTTSFDSTGNLLQVNGQYTHTIPPLQAQVNGVAYTVNIQPPNVSTSALTPDTTLTNNSTVVDTASGVNIGTVVSQFEQEQYENSPDMQDDGVGNALYFTRKMSGITSLSQLMSDTTLLTVAETVSGYDPSTFGTLDYDEQVRLLKNKVDLTKLSTPKEIQQYAEQYLALLQITPQKPDKPASLMDLYGGDTSDEGIAALFGASDSSSSSSSGLYSSMF
;
A
#
# COMPACT_ATOMS: atom_id res chain seq x y z
N MET A 1 4.69 -55.02 -3.51
CA MET A 1 4.68 -54.19 -4.73
C MET A 1 3.24 -53.78 -5.06
N SER A 2 2.79 -52.61 -4.60
CA SER A 2 1.53 -52.01 -5.05
C SER A 2 1.78 -51.38 -6.41
N ILE A 3 1.21 -51.97 -7.45
CA ILE A 3 1.17 -51.41 -8.80
C ILE A 3 0.27 -50.18 -8.73
N SER A 4 0.84 -48.98 -8.80
CA SER A 4 0.04 -47.77 -9.05
C SER A 4 -0.59 -47.94 -10.43
N VAL A 5 -1.91 -48.15 -10.49
CA VAL A 5 -2.65 -48.50 -11.72
C VAL A 5 -2.90 -47.27 -12.61
N VAL A 6 -2.33 -46.12 -12.26
CA VAL A 6 -2.54 -44.85 -12.95
C VAL A 6 -1.20 -44.37 -13.49
N SER A 7 -1.12 -44.11 -14.81
CA SER A 7 0.08 -43.56 -15.45
C SER A 7 0.45 -42.21 -14.81
N PRO A 8 1.74 -41.91 -14.55
CA PRO A 8 2.20 -40.61 -14.05
C PRO A 8 1.62 -39.40 -14.80
N VAL A 9 1.45 -39.51 -16.12
CA VAL A 9 0.82 -38.48 -16.96
C VAL A 9 -0.64 -38.27 -16.57
N THR A 10 -1.39 -39.34 -16.31
CA THR A 10 -2.79 -39.26 -15.88
C THR A 10 -2.92 -38.67 -14.48
N SER A 11 -2.02 -39.03 -13.56
CA SER A 11 -1.95 -38.45 -12.22
C SER A 11 -1.68 -36.94 -12.27
N TYR A 12 -0.72 -36.51 -13.09
CA TYR A 12 -0.43 -35.10 -13.35
C TYR A 12 -1.62 -34.35 -13.95
N LEU A 13 -2.26 -34.89 -15.00
CA LEU A 13 -3.44 -34.27 -15.63
C LEU A 13 -4.63 -34.13 -14.68
N SER A 14 -4.77 -35.06 -13.73
CA SER A 14 -5.79 -34.96 -12.68
C SER A 14 -5.42 -33.88 -11.66
N ALA A 15 -4.15 -33.83 -11.24
CA ALA A 15 -3.68 -32.89 -10.23
C ALA A 15 -3.70 -31.44 -10.73
N ILE A 16 -3.24 -31.17 -11.95
CA ILE A 16 -3.17 -29.81 -12.50
C ILE A 16 -4.55 -29.14 -12.68
N LYS A 17 -5.63 -29.94 -12.74
CA LYS A 17 -6.99 -29.41 -12.91
C LYS A 17 -7.47 -28.62 -11.70
N ASP A 18 -7.06 -29.01 -10.49
CA ASP A 18 -7.44 -28.36 -9.24
C ASP A 18 -6.37 -28.62 -8.15
N GLU A 19 -5.14 -28.27 -8.49
CA GLU A 19 -3.97 -28.45 -7.63
C GLU A 19 -4.13 -27.74 -6.28
N PRO A 20 -4.64 -26.49 -6.19
CA PRO A 20 -4.81 -25.82 -4.90
C PRO A 20 -5.74 -26.59 -3.95
N THR A 21 -6.82 -27.20 -4.46
CA THR A 21 -7.74 -28.00 -3.64
C THR A 21 -7.11 -29.31 -3.20
N ALA A 22 -6.35 -29.97 -4.09
CA ALA A 22 -5.61 -31.18 -3.75
C ALA A 22 -4.54 -30.90 -2.67
N ALA A 23 -3.79 -29.81 -2.83
CA ALA A 23 -2.79 -29.34 -1.89
C ALA A 23 -3.39 -28.98 -0.52
N ALA A 24 -4.49 -28.22 -0.48
CA ALA A 24 -5.19 -27.90 0.75
C ALA A 24 -5.77 -29.15 1.44
N THR A 25 -6.17 -30.16 0.66
CA THR A 25 -6.63 -31.46 1.21
C THR A 25 -5.46 -32.24 1.81
N TYR A 26 -4.33 -32.31 1.11
CA TYR A 26 -3.10 -32.91 1.60
C TYR A 26 -2.62 -32.24 2.90
N ALA A 27 -2.57 -30.91 2.91
CA ALA A 27 -2.18 -30.12 4.07
C ALA A 27 -3.05 -30.37 5.30
N LYS A 28 -4.36 -30.66 5.12
CA LYS A 28 -5.26 -31.05 6.22
C LYS A 28 -4.97 -32.45 6.75
N THR A 29 -4.48 -33.36 5.91
CA THR A 29 -4.17 -34.74 6.30
C THR A 29 -2.78 -34.88 6.91
N ASP A 30 -1.80 -34.12 6.41
CA ASP A 30 -0.46 -34.11 6.95
C ASP A 30 -0.38 -33.28 8.24
N SER A 31 0.02 -33.91 9.34
CA SER A 31 -0.02 -33.28 10.66
C SER A 31 1.01 -32.17 10.81
N VAL A 32 2.15 -32.29 10.12
CA VAL A 32 3.25 -31.31 10.16
C VAL A 32 2.87 -30.05 9.40
N THR A 33 2.44 -30.19 8.16
CA THR A 33 1.99 -29.10 7.29
C THR A 33 0.85 -28.32 7.94
N ARG A 34 -0.17 -29.03 8.46
CA ARG A 34 -1.28 -28.40 9.19
C ARG A 34 -0.82 -27.55 10.36
N GLN A 35 0.14 -28.03 11.14
CA GLN A 35 0.66 -27.30 12.30
C GLN A 35 1.48 -26.07 11.88
N GLN A 36 2.26 -26.18 10.81
CA GLN A 36 3.03 -25.08 10.24
C GLN A 36 2.11 -23.97 9.72
N VAL A 37 1.07 -24.32 8.95
CA VAL A 37 0.05 -23.37 8.47
C VAL A 37 -0.62 -22.66 9.63
N ALA A 38 -1.13 -23.41 10.62
CA ALA A 38 -1.82 -22.82 11.78
C ALA A 38 -0.92 -21.88 12.61
N THR A 39 0.38 -22.20 12.72
CA THR A 39 1.35 -21.34 13.40
C THR A 39 1.64 -20.08 12.59
N PHE A 40 1.78 -20.22 11.27
CA PHE A 40 2.00 -19.10 10.36
C PHE A 40 0.84 -18.10 10.39
N GLU A 41 -0.40 -18.57 10.21
CA GLU A 41 -1.59 -17.72 10.24
C GLU A 41 -1.74 -16.94 11.55
N LYS A 42 -1.34 -17.56 12.67
CA LYS A 42 -1.39 -16.95 14.00
C LYS A 42 -0.33 -15.87 14.20
N ASP A 43 0.91 -16.14 13.78
CA ASP A 43 2.07 -15.35 14.20
C ASP A 43 2.53 -14.33 13.14
N ALA A 44 2.26 -14.55 11.85
CA ALA A 44 2.78 -13.74 10.74
C ALA A 44 2.42 -12.25 10.84
N THR A 45 1.20 -11.93 11.26
CA THR A 45 0.72 -10.54 11.41
C THR A 45 1.47 -9.74 12.47
N SER A 46 2.17 -10.41 13.40
CA SER A 46 2.96 -9.75 14.44
C SER A 46 4.40 -9.41 14.02
N ILE A 47 4.86 -9.93 12.88
CA ILE A 47 6.24 -9.79 12.43
C ILE A 47 6.42 -8.50 11.64
N THR A 48 7.11 -7.52 12.21
CA THR A 48 7.32 -6.19 11.60
C THR A 48 8.75 -5.94 11.14
N SER A 49 9.66 -6.90 11.37
CA SER A 49 11.07 -6.78 11.01
C SER A 49 11.67 -8.09 10.51
N VAL A 50 12.73 -7.98 9.72
CA VAL A 50 13.53 -9.10 9.22
C VAL A 50 14.12 -9.91 10.37
N ASP A 51 14.66 -9.24 11.39
CA ASP A 51 15.17 -9.95 12.58
C ASP A 51 14.05 -10.66 13.35
N GLY A 52 12.83 -10.12 13.34
CA GLY A 52 11.64 -10.79 13.88
C GLY A 52 11.30 -12.06 13.10
N LEU A 53 11.33 -11.99 11.76
CA LEU A 53 11.10 -13.14 10.89
C LEU A 53 12.17 -14.22 11.09
N LEU A 54 13.44 -13.85 11.09
CA LEU A 54 14.56 -14.78 11.25
C LEU A 54 14.57 -15.48 12.62
N LYS A 55 14.02 -14.86 13.66
CA LYS A 55 13.85 -15.47 14.99
C LYS A 55 12.65 -16.40 15.09
N ASN A 56 11.65 -16.24 14.22
CA ASN A 56 10.47 -17.09 14.17
C ASN A 56 10.66 -18.17 13.09
N TYR A 57 11.38 -19.24 13.44
CA TYR A 57 11.71 -20.33 12.51
C TYR A 57 10.48 -20.97 11.87
N SER A 58 9.35 -21.09 12.58
CA SER A 58 8.12 -21.67 12.04
C SER A 58 7.55 -20.82 10.90
N VAL A 59 7.48 -19.50 11.10
CA VAL A 59 7.00 -18.57 10.06
C VAL A 59 8.01 -18.49 8.93
N LEU A 60 9.31 -18.40 9.23
CA LEU A 60 10.36 -18.40 8.23
C LEU A 60 10.31 -19.65 7.34
N GLN A 61 10.10 -20.84 7.89
CA GLN A 61 9.98 -22.09 7.13
C GLN A 61 8.79 -22.07 6.16
N VAL A 62 7.62 -21.61 6.61
CA VAL A 62 6.44 -21.51 5.74
C VAL A 62 6.67 -20.52 4.62
N VAL A 63 7.27 -19.37 4.92
CA VAL A 63 7.55 -18.34 3.93
C VAL A 63 8.60 -18.83 2.93
N LEU A 64 9.76 -19.31 3.38
CA LEU A 64 10.79 -19.83 2.47
C LEU A 64 10.25 -21.02 1.67
N GLY A 65 9.43 -21.86 2.29
CA GLY A 65 8.68 -22.91 1.62
C GLY A 65 7.79 -22.34 0.51
N ALA A 66 6.92 -21.36 0.75
CA ALA A 66 6.06 -20.80 -0.30
C ALA A 66 6.83 -20.25 -1.52
N TYR A 67 8.06 -19.76 -1.31
CA TYR A 67 8.92 -19.20 -2.35
C TYR A 67 9.93 -20.20 -2.94
N GLY A 68 9.92 -21.48 -2.56
CA GLY A 68 10.86 -22.49 -3.07
C GLY A 68 12.29 -22.34 -2.54
N LEU A 69 12.46 -21.69 -1.40
CA LEU A 69 13.76 -21.34 -0.79
C LEU A 69 14.13 -22.24 0.40
N SER A 70 13.49 -23.40 0.53
CA SER A 70 13.75 -24.36 1.61
C SER A 70 15.21 -24.80 1.70
N SER A 71 15.94 -24.85 0.58
CA SER A 71 17.36 -25.23 0.53
C SER A 71 18.29 -24.23 1.24
N ILE A 72 17.91 -22.96 1.28
CA ILE A 72 18.68 -21.89 1.92
C ILE A 72 18.15 -21.55 3.32
N ALA A 73 17.26 -22.37 3.89
CA ALA A 73 16.63 -22.09 5.19
C ALA A 73 17.62 -21.91 6.35
N ASN A 74 18.81 -22.49 6.24
CA ASN A 74 19.89 -22.35 7.24
C ASN A 74 20.84 -21.18 6.95
N GLU A 75 20.74 -20.55 5.77
CA GLU A 75 21.60 -19.46 5.31
C GLU A 75 21.06 -18.10 5.79
N THR A 76 21.02 -17.91 7.11
CA THR A 76 20.40 -16.72 7.74
C THR A 76 20.97 -15.38 7.24
N ALA A 77 22.26 -15.31 6.95
CA ALA A 77 22.90 -14.10 6.41
C ALA A 77 22.42 -13.78 5.00
N LEU A 78 22.30 -14.81 4.15
CA LEU A 78 21.76 -14.68 2.79
C LEU A 78 20.30 -14.23 2.81
N ILE A 79 19.46 -14.88 3.63
CA ILE A 79 18.06 -14.50 3.78
C ILE A 79 17.94 -13.06 4.29
N LYS A 80 18.78 -12.67 5.26
CA LYS A 80 18.81 -11.30 5.77
C LYS A 80 19.16 -10.31 4.68
N ASP A 81 20.16 -10.58 3.85
CA ASP A 81 20.55 -9.71 2.75
C ASP A 81 19.43 -9.58 1.71
N LEU A 82 18.75 -10.68 1.37
CA LEU A 82 17.60 -10.66 0.44
C LEU A 82 16.42 -9.82 0.97
N LEU A 83 16.19 -9.80 2.28
CA LEU A 83 15.10 -9.06 2.91
C LEU A 83 15.46 -7.62 3.30
N THR A 84 16.75 -7.26 3.34
CA THR A 84 17.21 -5.93 3.80
C THR A 84 17.75 -5.06 2.66
N GLN A 85 18.09 -5.64 1.52
CA GLN A 85 18.48 -4.88 0.32
C GLN A 85 17.24 -4.54 -0.51
N ASP A 86 17.20 -3.33 -1.08
CA ASP A 86 16.10 -2.92 -1.96
C ASP A 86 16.17 -3.69 -3.31
N PRO A 87 15.20 -4.57 -3.61
CA PRO A 87 15.20 -5.38 -4.83
C PRO A 87 15.03 -4.56 -6.12
N THR A 88 14.66 -3.28 -6.05
CA THR A 88 14.62 -2.41 -7.23
C THR A 88 16.01 -1.94 -7.66
N SER A 89 16.98 -1.94 -6.73
CA SER A 89 18.37 -1.58 -7.00
C SER A 89 19.06 -2.65 -7.83
N SER A 90 19.70 -2.25 -8.93
CA SER A 90 20.51 -3.15 -9.77
C SER A 90 21.70 -3.78 -9.05
N LYS A 91 22.09 -3.24 -7.88
CA LYS A 91 23.17 -3.76 -7.03
C LYS A 91 22.68 -4.71 -5.95
N SER A 92 21.37 -4.90 -5.80
CA SER A 92 20.83 -5.82 -4.80
C SER A 92 21.22 -7.26 -5.12
N LEU A 93 21.37 -8.08 -4.08
CA LEU A 93 21.68 -9.50 -4.20
C LEU A 93 20.61 -10.24 -5.01
N ALA A 94 19.34 -9.91 -4.77
CA ALA A 94 18.20 -10.41 -5.52
C ALA A 94 18.35 -10.18 -7.04
N ARG A 95 18.66 -8.93 -7.46
CA ARG A 95 18.85 -8.58 -8.88
C ARG A 95 20.13 -9.12 -9.49
N SER A 96 21.23 -9.13 -8.73
CA SER A 96 22.56 -9.51 -9.23
C SER A 96 22.80 -11.02 -9.26
N SER A 97 22.06 -11.80 -8.45
CA SER A 97 22.18 -13.27 -8.41
C SER A 97 21.69 -13.97 -9.68
N GLY A 98 20.76 -13.36 -10.41
CA GLY A 98 20.08 -13.99 -11.55
C GLY A 98 19.08 -15.10 -11.15
N ASN A 99 18.86 -15.33 -9.84
CA ASN A 99 17.93 -16.34 -9.34
C ASN A 99 16.49 -15.76 -9.27
N ALA A 100 15.56 -16.39 -9.99
CA ALA A 100 14.18 -15.92 -10.07
C ALA A 100 13.43 -16.04 -8.73
N ALA A 101 13.66 -17.11 -7.96
CA ALA A 101 13.04 -17.32 -6.66
C ALA A 101 13.54 -16.31 -5.62
N TRP A 102 14.84 -15.98 -5.63
CA TRP A 102 15.42 -14.95 -4.76
C TRP A 102 14.85 -13.57 -5.08
N LEU A 103 14.68 -13.26 -6.37
CA LEU A 103 14.05 -12.01 -6.79
C LEU A 103 12.58 -11.94 -6.37
N ALA A 104 11.80 -12.99 -6.63
CA ALA A 104 10.39 -13.05 -6.24
C ALA A 104 10.20 -12.91 -4.73
N PHE A 105 11.07 -13.56 -3.94
CA PHE A 105 11.07 -13.43 -2.48
C PHE A 105 11.44 -12.02 -2.03
N ALA A 106 12.50 -11.42 -2.57
CA ALA A 106 12.89 -10.07 -2.20
C ALA A 106 11.84 -9.03 -2.61
N ASP A 107 11.23 -9.16 -3.79
CA ASP A 107 10.14 -8.30 -4.28
C ASP A 107 8.90 -8.39 -3.38
N ALA A 108 8.54 -9.60 -2.93
CA ALA A 108 7.43 -9.81 -2.02
C ALA A 108 7.60 -9.11 -0.66
N PHE A 109 8.85 -8.99 -0.19
CA PHE A 109 9.20 -8.31 1.06
C PHE A 109 9.92 -6.98 0.84
N LYS A 110 9.73 -6.36 -0.34
CA LYS A 110 10.42 -5.12 -0.75
C LYS A 110 10.30 -4.00 0.27
N ILE A 111 9.19 -3.91 1.01
CA ILE A 111 9.01 -2.91 2.06
C ILE A 111 10.11 -2.98 3.13
N TRP A 112 10.59 -4.17 3.48
CA TRP A 112 11.72 -4.30 4.39
C TRP A 112 13.04 -3.91 3.73
N GLY A 113 13.25 -4.27 2.47
CA GLY A 113 14.44 -3.85 1.71
C GLY A 113 14.59 -2.32 1.64
N GLN A 114 13.48 -1.61 1.53
CA GLN A 114 13.45 -0.15 1.46
C GLN A 114 13.58 0.54 2.81
N ASN A 115 13.14 -0.14 3.88
CA ASN A 115 13.14 0.39 5.24
C ASN A 115 14.21 -0.27 6.13
N LYS A 116 15.33 -0.71 5.52
CA LYS A 116 16.49 -1.28 6.23
C LYS A 116 16.13 -2.44 7.18
N GLY A 117 15.15 -3.24 6.80
CA GLY A 117 14.75 -4.47 7.50
C GLY A 117 13.66 -4.32 8.55
N SER A 118 12.99 -3.17 8.68
CA SER A 118 11.88 -3.02 9.64
C SER A 118 10.84 -1.99 9.15
N THR A 119 9.58 -2.21 9.49
CA THR A 119 8.48 -1.26 9.25
C THR A 119 7.53 -1.21 10.45
N SER A 120 6.65 -0.22 10.51
CA SER A 120 5.63 -0.08 11.57
C SER A 120 4.45 -1.05 11.40
N VAL A 121 4.30 -1.64 10.21
CA VAL A 121 3.23 -2.60 9.86
C VAL A 121 3.85 -3.91 9.40
N SER A 122 3.22 -5.05 9.71
CA SER A 122 3.70 -6.33 9.18
C SER A 122 3.53 -6.37 7.66
N PRO A 123 4.50 -6.92 6.89
CA PRO A 123 4.30 -7.16 5.48
C PRO A 123 3.30 -8.30 5.22
N PHE A 124 2.94 -9.09 6.23
CA PHE A 124 1.96 -10.17 6.11
C PHE A 124 0.54 -9.61 6.27
N LEU A 125 -0.21 -9.62 5.17
CA LEU A 125 -1.55 -9.06 5.08
C LEU A 125 -2.60 -10.14 5.36
N ALA A 126 -3.55 -9.81 6.23
CA ALA A 126 -4.75 -10.61 6.40
C ALA A 126 -5.67 -10.48 5.16
N ASP A 127 -6.51 -11.50 4.92
CA ASP A 127 -7.41 -11.52 3.77
C ASP A 127 -8.31 -10.27 3.70
N GLY A 128 -8.35 -9.66 2.51
CA GLY A 128 -9.17 -8.46 2.22
C GLY A 128 -8.48 -7.11 2.45
N VAL A 129 -7.23 -7.06 2.92
CA VAL A 129 -6.44 -5.83 2.97
C VAL A 129 -5.77 -5.60 1.62
N SER A 130 -5.96 -4.43 1.00
CA SER A 130 -5.31 -4.07 -0.26
C SER A 130 -3.79 -4.25 -0.14
N ASP A 131 -3.17 -4.84 -1.16
CA ASP A 131 -1.77 -5.27 -1.19
C ASP A 131 -0.74 -4.14 -0.94
N VAL A 132 -1.16 -2.87 -0.85
CA VAL A 132 -0.27 -1.71 -0.77
C VAL A 132 -0.07 -1.27 0.68
N LEU A 133 1.17 -1.38 1.16
CA LEU A 133 1.59 -0.99 2.50
C LEU A 133 2.12 0.45 2.57
N ALA A 134 2.76 0.92 1.50
CA ALA A 134 3.25 2.29 1.40
C ALA A 134 3.29 2.77 -0.05
N GLN A 135 3.03 4.06 -0.25
CA GLN A 135 3.23 4.74 -1.53
C GLN A 135 4.12 5.96 -1.29
N THR A 136 5.08 6.16 -2.17
CA THR A 136 5.88 7.39 -2.22
C THR A 136 5.54 8.17 -3.46
N PHE A 137 5.52 9.50 -3.33
CA PHE A 137 5.12 10.44 -4.37
C PHE A 137 6.30 11.36 -4.72
N THR A 138 6.37 11.80 -5.98
CA THR A 138 7.26 12.90 -6.35
C THR A 138 6.80 14.17 -5.64
N ALA A 139 7.77 15.00 -5.24
CA ALA A 139 7.49 16.32 -4.71
C ALA A 139 6.64 17.12 -5.71
N THR A 140 5.54 17.73 -5.24
CA THR A 140 4.71 18.61 -6.05
C THR A 140 5.51 19.85 -6.42
N THR A 141 5.53 20.18 -7.71
CA THR A 141 6.17 21.40 -8.20
C THR A 141 5.17 22.38 -8.78
N SER A 142 3.97 21.91 -9.15
CA SER A 142 2.90 22.75 -9.68
C SER A 142 1.52 22.28 -9.21
N ILE A 143 0.67 23.26 -8.89
CA ILE A 143 -0.77 23.11 -8.71
C ILE A 143 -1.44 23.89 -9.84
N SER A 144 -2.35 23.24 -10.57
CA SER A 144 -3.13 23.87 -11.65
C SER A 144 -4.56 24.09 -11.20
N ALA A 145 -5.11 25.28 -11.47
CA ALA A 145 -6.46 25.68 -11.09
C ALA A 145 -7.39 25.77 -12.31
N SER A 146 -8.51 25.05 -12.25
CA SER A 146 -9.60 25.10 -13.23
C SER A 146 -10.88 25.57 -12.54
N ILE A 147 -11.04 26.90 -12.44
CA ILE A 147 -12.05 27.54 -11.58
C ILE A 147 -12.83 28.57 -12.40
N THR A 148 -14.14 28.67 -12.16
CA THR A 148 -14.96 29.80 -12.61
C THR A 148 -15.47 30.57 -11.40
N LEU A 149 -14.94 31.77 -11.20
CA LEU A 149 -15.30 32.68 -10.11
C LEU A 149 -16.69 33.30 -10.33
N PRO A 150 -17.37 33.74 -9.25
CA PRO A 150 -18.62 34.49 -9.33
C PRO A 150 -18.52 35.73 -10.22
N SER A 151 -19.65 36.14 -10.81
CA SER A 151 -19.69 37.26 -11.74
C SER A 151 -19.49 38.62 -11.06
N ALA A 152 -19.09 39.61 -11.86
CA ALA A 152 -18.90 41.00 -11.48
C ALA A 152 -20.21 41.75 -11.12
N ALA A 153 -21.36 41.07 -11.03
CA ALA A 153 -22.65 41.67 -10.73
C ALA A 153 -22.76 42.21 -9.28
N LYS A 154 -21.90 41.75 -8.38
CA LYS A 154 -21.72 42.24 -7.01
C LYS A 154 -20.24 42.47 -6.74
N THR A 155 -19.94 43.21 -5.68
CA THR A 155 -18.60 43.39 -5.12
C THR A 155 -18.49 42.73 -3.75
N GLY A 156 -17.26 42.52 -3.27
CA GLY A 156 -17.00 41.97 -1.93
C GLY A 156 -17.41 40.49 -1.77
N GLN A 157 -17.48 39.73 -2.86
CA GLN A 157 -17.72 38.29 -2.82
C GLN A 157 -16.48 37.52 -2.35
N SER A 158 -16.68 36.31 -1.85
CA SER A 158 -15.61 35.38 -1.48
C SER A 158 -15.85 34.03 -2.16
N TYR A 159 -14.78 33.35 -2.53
CA TYR A 159 -14.81 32.01 -3.11
C TYR A 159 -13.62 31.19 -2.58
N THR A 160 -13.87 29.97 -2.14
CA THR A 160 -12.84 29.06 -1.62
C THR A 160 -12.91 27.75 -2.37
N THR A 161 -11.75 27.14 -2.62
CA THR A 161 -11.67 25.82 -3.26
C THR A 161 -11.68 24.73 -2.21
N ALA A 162 -12.00 23.51 -2.63
CA ALA A 162 -11.55 22.33 -1.91
C ALA A 162 -10.00 22.27 -1.90
N PRO A 163 -9.39 21.63 -0.89
CA PRO A 163 -7.96 21.41 -0.89
C PRO A 163 -7.51 20.40 -1.94
N VAL A 164 -6.29 20.58 -2.43
CA VAL A 164 -5.52 19.60 -3.18
C VAL A 164 -4.34 19.14 -2.34
N THR A 165 -4.02 17.86 -2.39
CA THR A 165 -2.82 17.33 -1.74
C THR A 165 -1.59 17.72 -2.54
N ALA A 166 -0.65 18.41 -1.89
CA ALA A 166 0.70 18.64 -2.37
C ALA A 166 1.68 17.78 -1.58
N TYR A 167 2.62 17.15 -2.25
CA TYR A 167 3.65 16.31 -1.63
C TYR A 167 4.97 17.07 -1.54
N ASP A 168 5.65 16.94 -0.41
CA ASP A 168 7.01 17.45 -0.28
C ASP A 168 8.07 16.47 -0.80
N SER A 169 9.35 16.86 -0.72
CA SER A 169 10.49 16.03 -1.12
C SER A 169 10.61 14.72 -0.35
N SER A 170 9.96 14.62 0.81
CA SER A 170 9.92 13.43 1.66
C SER A 170 8.63 12.63 1.45
N SER A 171 7.84 12.95 0.41
CA SER A 171 6.54 12.35 0.13
C SER A 171 5.49 12.59 1.24
N THR A 172 5.70 13.58 2.10
CA THR A 172 4.70 13.97 3.10
C THR A 172 3.64 14.82 2.42
N ALA A 173 2.38 14.49 2.69
CA ALA A 173 1.22 15.19 2.15
C ALA A 173 0.94 16.48 2.95
N HIS A 174 0.61 17.54 2.23
CA HIS A 174 0.16 18.85 2.75
C HIS A 174 -1.09 19.25 1.97
N GLN A 175 -2.18 19.59 2.65
CA GLN A 175 -3.40 20.04 1.97
C GLN A 175 -3.31 21.53 1.63
N VAL A 176 -3.32 21.88 0.35
CA VAL A 176 -3.27 23.27 -0.13
C VAL A 176 -4.62 23.66 -0.70
N ALA A 177 -5.20 24.78 -0.27
CA ALA A 177 -6.43 25.32 -0.82
C ALA A 177 -6.27 26.80 -1.19
N LEU A 178 -7.18 27.32 -2.01
CA LEU A 178 -7.19 28.72 -2.42
C LEU A 178 -8.37 29.46 -1.81
N LYS A 179 -8.12 30.69 -1.39
CA LYS A 179 -9.13 31.69 -1.04
C LYS A 179 -9.06 32.83 -2.03
N TRP A 180 -10.22 33.20 -2.55
CA TRP A 180 -10.42 34.31 -3.48
C TRP A 180 -11.34 35.34 -2.82
N ALA A 181 -10.89 36.59 -2.78
CA ALA A 181 -11.66 37.72 -2.25
C ALA A 181 -11.82 38.79 -3.33
N GLN A 182 -13.06 39.07 -3.71
CA GLN A 182 -13.36 40.11 -4.69
C GLN A 182 -13.20 41.48 -4.06
N SER A 183 -12.61 42.42 -4.80
CA SER A 183 -12.51 43.81 -4.37
C SER A 183 -13.91 44.43 -4.16
N THR A 184 -14.02 45.28 -3.16
CA THR A 184 -15.24 46.07 -2.87
C THR A 184 -15.41 47.25 -3.82
N THR A 185 -14.32 47.72 -4.42
CA THR A 185 -14.27 48.93 -5.25
C THR A 185 -14.13 48.61 -6.73
N ASN A 186 -13.47 47.51 -7.09
CA ASN A 186 -13.35 47.04 -8.47
C ASN A 186 -13.96 45.62 -8.63
N PRO A 187 -15.15 45.47 -9.21
CA PRO A 187 -15.80 44.17 -9.36
C PRO A 187 -15.04 43.18 -10.26
N LEU A 188 -14.11 43.66 -11.07
CA LEU A 188 -13.27 42.82 -11.94
C LEU A 188 -11.96 42.36 -11.29
N ALA A 189 -11.65 42.83 -10.09
CA ALA A 189 -10.43 42.48 -9.37
C ALA A 189 -10.72 41.51 -8.23
N TRP A 190 -9.91 40.47 -8.13
CA TRP A 190 -9.94 39.47 -7.08
C TRP A 190 -8.54 39.26 -6.51
N THR A 191 -8.42 39.11 -5.20
CA THR A 191 -7.18 38.69 -4.55
C THR A 191 -7.24 37.19 -4.30
N VAL A 192 -6.23 36.44 -4.77
CA VAL A 192 -6.03 35.03 -4.45
C VAL A 192 -4.92 34.86 -3.42
N SER A 193 -5.15 33.97 -2.46
CA SER A 193 -4.14 33.50 -1.51
C SER A 193 -4.27 31.98 -1.34
N ALA A 194 -3.15 31.27 -1.43
CA ALA A 194 -3.06 29.86 -1.05
C ALA A 194 -2.85 29.75 0.47
N TYR A 195 -3.44 28.72 1.07
CA TYR A 195 -3.30 28.43 2.49
C TYR A 195 -3.19 26.93 2.74
N ASP A 196 -2.63 26.58 3.89
CA ASP A 196 -2.57 25.20 4.37
C ASP A 196 -3.92 24.83 4.98
N ALA A 197 -4.68 23.99 4.28
CA ALA A 197 -5.97 23.49 4.68
C ALA A 197 -5.88 22.37 5.74
N ASP A 198 -4.69 21.89 6.10
CA ASP A 198 -4.50 21.13 7.34
C ASP A 198 -4.30 22.05 8.55
N GLY A 199 -4.03 23.34 8.32
CA GLY A 199 -3.87 24.32 9.38
C GLY A 199 -2.57 24.20 10.16
N ASN A 200 -1.53 23.63 9.55
CA ASN A 200 -0.19 23.55 10.13
C ASN A 200 0.68 24.76 9.73
N ALA A 201 0.11 25.71 8.98
CA ALA A 201 0.80 26.87 8.43
C ALA A 201 2.01 26.50 7.55
N ALA A 202 1.91 25.39 6.83
CA ALA A 202 2.95 24.96 5.90
C ALA A 202 3.06 25.90 4.69
N VAL A 203 1.98 26.54 4.24
CA VAL A 203 2.00 27.49 3.12
C VAL A 203 2.39 28.89 3.64
N GLN A 204 3.49 29.45 3.13
CA GLN A 204 3.88 30.83 3.45
C GLN A 204 2.81 31.82 2.99
N ALA A 205 2.66 32.93 3.73
CA ALA A 205 1.75 34.01 3.38
C ALA A 205 2.03 34.51 1.96
N ASN A 206 0.97 34.59 1.16
CA ASN A 206 1.01 34.99 -0.24
C ASN A 206 -0.30 35.68 -0.60
N ALA A 207 -0.25 36.67 -1.49
CA ALA A 207 -1.43 37.37 -1.97
C ALA A 207 -1.16 37.95 -3.36
N TYR A 208 -2.03 37.63 -4.32
CA TYR A 208 -1.90 38.09 -5.69
C TYR A 208 -3.23 38.68 -6.16
N GLN A 209 -3.19 39.87 -6.74
CA GLN A 209 -4.36 40.50 -7.33
C GLN A 209 -4.48 40.10 -8.80
N VAL A 210 -5.56 39.40 -9.11
CA VAL A 210 -5.97 38.98 -10.45
C VAL A 210 -7.04 39.93 -10.95
N THR A 211 -6.80 40.58 -12.08
CA THR A 211 -7.79 41.41 -12.78
C THR A 211 -8.31 40.65 -14.00
N PHE A 212 -9.62 40.67 -14.19
CA PHE A 212 -10.28 40.02 -15.33
C PHE A 212 -10.80 41.06 -16.33
N ASN A 213 -10.93 40.61 -17.57
CA ASN A 213 -11.62 41.33 -18.62
C ASN A 213 -13.15 41.24 -18.41
N PRO A 214 -13.94 42.16 -18.97
CA PRO A 214 -15.41 42.08 -18.94
C PRO A 214 -15.99 40.81 -19.56
N ASP A 215 -15.23 40.12 -20.42
CA ASP A 215 -15.60 38.83 -21.02
C ASP A 215 -15.30 37.63 -20.12
N GLY A 216 -14.83 37.86 -18.88
CA GLY A 216 -14.56 36.84 -17.89
C GLY A 216 -13.18 36.19 -18.00
N THR A 217 -12.39 36.50 -19.03
CA THR A 217 -11.03 35.98 -19.17
C THR A 217 -10.06 36.73 -18.25
N MET A 218 -9.00 36.07 -17.81
CA MET A 218 -7.98 36.71 -16.99
C MET A 218 -7.19 37.75 -17.80
N ALA A 219 -7.04 38.96 -17.29
CA ALA A 219 -6.32 40.03 -17.98
C ALA A 219 -4.87 40.15 -17.51
N SER A 220 -4.66 40.19 -16.19
CA SER A 220 -3.34 40.37 -15.59
C SER A 220 -3.31 39.93 -14.13
N VAL A 221 -2.12 39.63 -13.63
CA VAL A 221 -1.88 39.36 -12.21
C VAL A 221 -0.76 40.24 -11.70
N THR A 222 -0.90 40.71 -10.46
CA THR A 222 0.11 41.50 -9.75
C THR A 222 0.33 40.90 -8.36
N ASP A 223 1.56 40.95 -7.88
CA ASP A 223 1.87 40.62 -6.49
C ASP A 223 1.29 41.70 -5.59
N ALA A 224 0.45 41.33 -4.62
CA ALA A 224 -0.23 42.31 -3.77
C ALA A 224 0.71 42.95 -2.73
N SER A 225 1.86 42.34 -2.46
CA SER A 225 2.86 42.84 -1.51
C SER A 225 3.83 43.82 -2.17
N THR A 226 4.28 43.54 -3.39
CA THR A 226 5.23 44.41 -4.11
C THR A 226 4.56 45.36 -5.10
N GLY A 227 3.38 45.02 -5.59
CA GLY A 227 2.70 45.72 -6.68
C GLY A 227 3.23 45.39 -8.07
N ASP A 228 4.22 44.49 -8.18
CA ASP A 228 4.83 44.12 -9.45
C ASP A 228 3.90 43.21 -10.27
N ALA A 229 3.93 43.35 -11.59
CA ALA A 229 3.22 42.46 -12.48
C ALA A 229 3.88 41.06 -12.51
N VAL A 230 3.06 40.01 -12.44
CA VAL A 230 3.52 38.64 -12.65
C VAL A 230 3.49 38.35 -14.16
N PRO A 231 4.64 38.18 -14.83
CA PRO A 231 4.66 37.91 -16.26
C PRO A 231 4.24 36.46 -16.55
N PRO A 232 3.69 36.18 -17.75
CA PRO A 232 3.50 34.81 -18.20
C PRO A 232 4.82 34.03 -18.26
N ALA A 233 4.77 32.75 -17.89
CA ALA A 233 5.85 31.80 -18.04
C ALA A 233 6.13 31.49 -19.53
N THR A 234 7.14 30.68 -19.79
CA THR A 234 7.56 30.31 -21.17
C THR A 234 6.48 29.59 -21.98
N ASP A 235 5.53 28.93 -21.32
CA ASP A 235 4.37 28.27 -21.94
C ASP A 235 3.15 29.21 -22.09
N GLY A 236 3.27 30.47 -21.67
CA GLY A 236 2.21 31.48 -21.72
C GLY A 236 1.25 31.47 -20.52
N THR A 237 1.41 30.57 -19.56
CA THR A 237 0.59 30.52 -18.34
C THR A 237 1.04 31.52 -17.29
N ILE A 238 0.15 31.96 -16.41
CA ILE A 238 0.52 32.70 -15.20
C ILE A 238 0.74 31.70 -14.08
N SER A 239 2.00 31.55 -13.65
CA SER A 239 2.38 30.72 -12.51
C SER A 239 2.77 31.61 -11.33
N LEU A 240 1.98 31.55 -10.25
CA LEU A 240 2.23 32.31 -9.03
C LEU A 240 3.21 31.54 -8.13
N PRO A 241 4.31 32.16 -7.68
CA PRO A 241 5.23 31.48 -6.79
C PRO A 241 4.61 31.29 -5.40
N LEU A 242 4.59 30.06 -4.94
CA LEU A 242 4.22 29.66 -3.59
C LEU A 242 5.42 29.00 -2.91
N THR A 243 5.46 29.06 -1.58
CA THR A 243 6.50 28.41 -0.78
C THR A 243 5.85 27.55 0.29
N LEU A 244 6.20 26.26 0.33
CA LEU A 244 5.93 25.38 1.46
C LEU A 244 7.10 25.41 2.44
N ASN A 245 6.80 25.63 3.72
CA ASN A 245 7.68 25.49 4.86
C ASN A 245 7.53 24.08 5.44
N ILE A 246 8.48 23.21 5.11
CA ILE A 246 8.48 21.82 5.53
C ILE A 246 9.23 21.69 6.85
N ALA A 247 8.49 21.38 7.92
CA ALA A 247 9.08 21.10 9.22
C ALA A 247 10.03 19.88 9.15
N GLN A 248 11.24 20.05 9.65
CA GLN A 248 12.25 18.99 9.74
C GLN A 248 12.28 18.37 11.14
N PRO A 249 12.74 17.11 11.29
CA PRO A 249 12.82 16.44 12.60
C PRO A 249 13.71 17.16 13.63
N ASP A 250 14.64 17.98 13.19
CA ASP A 250 15.54 18.77 14.03
C ASP A 250 14.92 20.10 14.51
N GLY A 251 13.66 20.36 14.15
CA GLY A 251 12.94 21.59 14.48
C GLY A 251 13.20 22.76 13.53
N THR A 252 13.99 22.56 12.47
CA THR A 252 14.17 23.56 11.41
C THR A 252 13.09 23.46 10.34
N TYR A 253 13.03 24.43 9.41
CA TYR A 253 12.13 24.40 8.27
C TYR A 253 12.92 24.45 6.97
N ALA A 254 12.60 23.57 6.03
CA ALA A 254 13.09 23.61 4.67
C ALA A 254 12.04 24.28 3.76
N SER A 255 12.47 25.15 2.85
CA SER A 255 11.57 25.78 1.89
C SER A 255 11.53 24.99 0.59
N GLN A 256 10.32 24.68 0.13
CA GLN A 256 10.06 24.13 -1.20
C GLN A 256 9.27 25.15 -2.02
N ALA A 257 9.70 25.40 -3.25
CA ALA A 257 8.99 26.26 -4.19
C ALA A 257 7.94 25.46 -4.98
N LEU A 258 6.75 26.03 -5.13
CA LEU A 258 5.65 25.49 -5.93
C LEU A 258 5.10 26.59 -6.83
N GLY A 259 4.70 26.25 -8.05
CA GLY A 259 3.93 27.14 -8.91
C GLY A 259 2.43 26.91 -8.72
N LEU A 260 1.65 27.98 -8.63
CA LEU A 260 0.20 27.93 -8.81
C LEU A 260 -0.13 28.45 -10.21
N ASP A 261 -0.43 27.53 -11.11
CA ASP A 261 -0.84 27.82 -12.48
C ASP A 261 -2.33 28.21 -12.54
N LEU A 262 -2.57 29.46 -12.96
CA LEU A 262 -3.90 30.02 -13.13
C LEU A 262 -4.40 29.93 -14.58
N GLY A 263 -3.60 29.45 -15.53
CA GLY A 263 -3.88 29.45 -16.96
C GLY A 263 -3.33 30.67 -17.69
N THR A 264 -3.77 30.87 -18.93
CA THR A 264 -3.24 31.89 -19.84
C THR A 264 -4.09 33.17 -19.83
N PRO A 265 -3.50 34.38 -19.81
CA PRO A 265 -4.26 35.63 -19.97
C PRO A 265 -5.04 35.65 -21.30
N GLY A 266 -6.30 36.07 -21.25
CA GLY A 266 -7.24 36.04 -22.39
C GLY A 266 -7.75 34.65 -22.77
N GLY A 267 -7.28 33.59 -22.09
CA GLY A 267 -7.73 32.21 -22.32
C GLY A 267 -9.04 31.89 -21.61
N THR A 268 -9.70 30.82 -22.09
CA THR A 268 -10.91 30.25 -21.47
C THR A 268 -10.62 29.01 -20.63
N GLY A 269 -9.36 28.57 -20.57
CA GLY A 269 -8.88 27.49 -19.73
C GLY A 269 -8.15 28.03 -18.49
N GLY A 270 -8.26 27.32 -17.38
CA GLY A 270 -7.70 27.75 -16.09
C GLY A 270 -8.73 28.52 -15.25
N VAL A 271 -8.32 29.66 -14.70
CA VAL A 271 -9.18 30.53 -13.89
C VAL A 271 -9.91 31.56 -14.75
N THR A 272 -11.22 31.57 -14.64
CA THR A 272 -12.14 32.50 -15.34
C THR A 272 -13.11 33.15 -14.36
N MET A 273 -13.80 34.21 -14.78
CA MET A 273 -14.90 34.83 -14.06
C MET A 273 -16.19 34.70 -14.87
N ALA A 274 -17.31 34.39 -14.21
CA ALA A 274 -18.60 34.30 -14.90
C ALA A 274 -19.06 35.67 -15.45
N THR A 275 -19.65 35.67 -16.66
CA THR A 275 -20.06 36.89 -17.38
C THR A 275 -21.56 37.22 -17.28
N GLY A 276 -22.36 36.37 -16.61
CA GLY A 276 -23.83 36.50 -16.52
C GLY A 276 -24.35 37.19 -15.25
N ASN A 277 -25.50 37.88 -15.38
CA ASN A 277 -26.29 38.47 -14.28
C ASN A 277 -27.10 37.45 -13.47
N THR A 278 -27.14 36.19 -13.88
CA THR A 278 -27.65 35.13 -13.02
C THR A 278 -26.60 34.89 -11.94
N PRO A 279 -26.92 35.12 -10.65
CA PRO A 279 -26.12 34.53 -9.57
C PRO A 279 -26.01 33.07 -9.95
N SER A 280 -24.80 32.52 -10.03
CA SER A 280 -24.67 31.09 -10.26
C SER A 280 -25.41 30.40 -9.13
N THR A 281 -26.63 29.92 -9.39
CA THR A 281 -27.39 29.05 -8.49
C THR A 281 -26.80 27.65 -8.53
N SER A 282 -25.82 27.42 -9.41
CA SER A 282 -24.91 26.28 -9.42
C SER A 282 -23.49 26.75 -9.09
N ILE A 283 -23.28 27.37 -7.93
CA ILE A 283 -21.92 27.42 -7.40
C ILE A 283 -21.57 25.96 -7.10
N ASN A 284 -20.69 25.39 -7.91
CA ASN A 284 -20.29 23.99 -7.83
C ASN A 284 -19.96 23.58 -6.39
N ALA A 285 -20.19 22.30 -6.12
CA ALA A 285 -20.14 21.60 -4.84
C ALA A 285 -18.79 21.62 -4.09
N SER A 286 -17.90 22.59 -4.32
CA SER A 286 -16.55 22.62 -3.76
C SER A 286 -16.19 23.82 -2.92
N GLN A 287 -17.19 24.40 -2.23
CA GLN A 287 -16.93 25.34 -1.16
C GLN A 287 -16.69 24.59 0.15
N VAL A 288 -15.48 24.74 0.69
CA VAL A 288 -15.25 24.53 2.12
C VAL A 288 -16.05 25.60 2.87
N ALA A 289 -16.83 25.20 3.87
CA ALA A 289 -17.68 26.14 4.60
C ALA A 289 -16.83 27.23 5.28
N SER A 290 -17.31 28.46 5.27
CA SER A 290 -16.70 29.60 5.95
C SER A 290 -17.49 29.96 7.20
N LEU A 291 -16.80 30.56 8.18
CA LEU A 291 -17.46 31.26 9.28
C LEU A 291 -18.19 32.49 8.77
N THR A 292 -19.18 32.93 9.55
CA THR A 292 -19.91 34.18 9.32
C THR A 292 -19.96 35.00 10.61
N SER A 293 -19.88 36.31 10.52
CA SER A 293 -20.10 37.19 11.68
C SER A 293 -21.58 37.21 12.04
N SER A 294 -21.88 37.12 13.34
CA SER A 294 -23.23 37.38 13.82
C SER A 294 -23.57 38.88 13.71
N SER A 295 -24.84 39.20 13.49
CA SER A 295 -25.29 40.57 13.26
C SER A 295 -24.84 41.51 14.40
N GLY A 296 -23.98 42.48 14.08
CA GLY A 296 -23.52 43.50 15.01
C GLY A 296 -22.36 43.13 15.92
N SER A 297 -21.69 41.99 15.71
CA SER A 297 -20.49 41.58 16.47
C SER A 297 -19.36 41.11 15.56
N SER A 298 -18.14 41.66 15.75
CA SER A 298 -16.91 41.18 15.11
C SER A 298 -16.23 40.03 15.87
N THR A 299 -16.70 39.71 17.09
CA THR A 299 -16.09 38.67 17.94
C THR A 299 -16.97 37.44 18.14
N THR A 300 -18.25 37.52 17.74
CA THR A 300 -19.19 36.40 17.79
C THR A 300 -19.47 35.90 16.38
N LEU A 301 -19.05 34.67 16.10
CA LEU A 301 -19.09 34.04 14.79
C LEU A 301 -20.02 32.82 14.80
N THR A 302 -20.47 32.41 13.62
CA THR A 302 -21.27 31.21 13.43
C THR A 302 -20.65 30.34 12.34
N LEU A 303 -20.43 29.07 12.68
CA LEU A 303 -20.17 28.00 11.72
C LEU A 303 -21.52 27.37 11.34
N PRO A 304 -21.95 27.46 10.06
CA PRO A 304 -23.14 26.75 9.59
C PRO A 304 -22.98 25.22 9.73
N SER A 305 -24.07 24.48 9.54
CA SER A 305 -23.99 23.01 9.54
C SER A 305 -23.12 22.55 8.36
N ILE A 306 -22.20 21.63 8.63
CA ILE A 306 -21.20 21.14 7.68
C ILE A 306 -21.17 19.62 7.65
N THR A 307 -20.74 19.06 6.53
CA THR A 307 -20.37 17.64 6.41
C THR A 307 -18.86 17.50 6.53
N LEU A 308 -18.40 16.84 7.60
CA LEU A 308 -16.97 16.81 7.97
C LEU A 308 -16.12 15.89 7.07
N GLY A 309 -16.64 14.70 6.76
CA GLY A 309 -15.87 13.64 6.12
C GLY A 309 -16.74 12.40 5.96
N SER A 310 -16.13 11.22 5.93
CA SER A 310 -16.84 9.94 5.82
C SER A 310 -16.65 9.01 7.02
N LEU A 311 -17.65 8.17 7.31
CA LEU A 311 -17.53 7.09 8.31
C LEU A 311 -16.61 5.94 7.86
N SER A 312 -16.31 5.83 6.56
CA SER A 312 -15.45 4.76 6.02
C SER A 312 -13.96 5.04 6.09
N GLY A 313 -13.55 6.26 6.47
CA GLY A 313 -12.14 6.65 6.64
C GLY A 313 -11.71 6.74 8.11
N THR A 314 -10.39 6.76 8.35
CA THR A 314 -9.77 7.05 9.66
C THR A 314 -8.77 8.20 9.52
N GLY A 315 -8.57 8.98 10.59
CA GLY A 315 -7.57 10.06 10.61
C GLY A 315 -7.84 11.24 9.66
N GLN A 316 -9.07 11.42 9.20
CA GLN A 316 -9.46 12.55 8.34
C GLN A 316 -9.35 13.89 9.07
N THR A 317 -9.08 14.95 8.31
CA THR A 317 -9.10 16.35 8.77
C THR A 317 -10.12 17.15 7.97
N TYR A 318 -10.74 18.14 8.62
CA TYR A 318 -11.55 19.15 7.94
C TYR A 318 -11.27 20.51 8.56
N VAL A 319 -10.87 21.49 7.75
CA VAL A 319 -10.63 22.86 8.21
C VAL A 319 -11.55 23.77 7.44
N THR A 320 -12.31 24.62 8.15
CA THR A 320 -13.16 25.63 7.49
C THR A 320 -12.32 26.65 6.73
N ALA A 321 -12.92 27.30 5.74
CA ALA A 321 -12.24 28.37 5.02
C ALA A 321 -11.73 29.46 5.98
N PRO A 322 -10.53 30.02 5.75
CA PRO A 322 -9.97 31.08 6.58
C PRO A 322 -10.88 32.31 6.57
N PHE A 323 -11.34 32.74 7.75
CA PHE A 323 -12.24 33.89 7.92
C PHE A 323 -11.58 34.99 8.74
N ASP A 324 -11.62 36.23 8.24
CA ASP A 324 -11.18 37.42 8.99
C ASP A 324 -12.42 38.18 9.50
N PRO A 325 -12.69 38.22 10.82
CA PRO A 325 -13.83 38.91 11.39
C PRO A 325 -13.78 40.44 11.29
N ASN A 326 -12.58 41.01 11.21
CA ASN A 326 -12.33 42.45 11.14
C ASN A 326 -12.38 42.95 9.69
N GLN A 327 -12.32 42.04 8.72
CA GLN A 327 -12.36 42.29 7.29
C GLN A 327 -13.46 41.46 6.60
N ALA A 328 -14.55 41.14 7.31
CA ALA A 328 -15.65 40.28 6.83
C ALA A 328 -16.31 40.75 5.50
N SER A 329 -15.95 41.95 5.01
CA SER A 329 -16.21 42.43 3.66
C SER A 329 -15.21 43.48 3.15
N ASP A 330 -14.09 43.72 3.85
CA ASP A 330 -13.19 44.85 3.56
C ASP A 330 -11.84 44.33 3.04
N THR A 331 -11.39 44.90 1.93
CA THR A 331 -10.06 44.69 1.34
C THR A 331 -9.48 46.08 1.18
N ALA A 332 -9.27 46.77 2.30
CA ALA A 332 -8.43 47.95 2.29
C ALA A 332 -7.00 47.49 1.94
N ASN A 333 -6.66 47.65 0.66
CA ASN A 333 -5.34 47.43 0.09
C ASN A 333 -4.25 47.96 1.04
N GLY A 334 -3.42 47.06 1.59
CA GLY A 334 -2.19 47.43 2.30
C GLY A 334 -2.12 47.23 3.82
N VAL A 335 -2.99 46.42 4.43
CA VAL A 335 -2.72 45.97 5.82
C VAL A 335 -1.66 44.86 5.79
N SER A 336 -0.54 45.05 6.51
CA SER A 336 0.50 44.01 6.65
C SER A 336 -0.13 42.68 7.11
N PRO A 337 0.29 41.52 6.57
CA PRO A 337 -0.14 40.20 7.05
C PRO A 337 -0.05 40.03 8.57
N ASP A 338 0.90 40.72 9.21
CA ASP A 338 1.16 40.67 10.65
C ASP A 338 0.03 41.19 11.56
N ASN A 339 -1.00 41.84 10.99
CA ASN A 339 -2.11 42.43 11.74
C ASN A 339 -3.50 41.88 11.36
N GLN A 340 -3.58 40.84 10.52
CA GLN A 340 -4.85 40.18 10.19
C GLN A 340 -5.15 39.08 11.21
N THR A 341 -6.38 39.06 11.73
CA THR A 341 -6.84 37.97 12.60
C THR A 341 -7.63 36.98 11.78
N THR A 342 -6.99 35.88 11.37
CA THR A 342 -7.66 34.83 10.62
C THR A 342 -8.04 33.65 11.51
N LEU A 343 -9.27 33.18 11.38
CA LEU A 343 -9.84 32.10 12.16
C LEU A 343 -10.41 31.02 11.25
N SER A 344 -10.06 29.77 11.54
CA SER A 344 -10.69 28.57 11.00
C SER A 344 -11.04 27.61 12.14
N VAL A 345 -12.07 26.79 11.96
CA VAL A 345 -12.36 25.65 12.83
C VAL A 345 -11.78 24.40 12.19
N LYS A 346 -10.82 23.78 12.88
CA LYS A 346 -10.23 22.50 12.51
C LYS A 346 -10.95 21.37 13.24
N TRP A 347 -11.30 20.35 12.47
CA TRP A 347 -11.87 19.09 12.91
C TRP A 347 -10.88 17.98 12.59
N VAL A 348 -10.62 17.11 13.55
CA VAL A 348 -9.71 15.97 13.41
C VAL A 348 -10.42 14.70 13.84
N GLN A 349 -10.50 13.73 12.94
CA GLN A 349 -11.07 12.41 13.21
C GLN A 349 -10.07 11.57 14.03
N SER A 350 -10.58 10.85 15.02
CA SER A 350 -9.75 9.90 15.77
C SER A 350 -9.29 8.74 14.88
N THR A 351 -8.03 8.35 15.04
CA THR A 351 -7.43 7.20 14.34
C THR A 351 -7.83 5.86 14.96
N THR A 352 -8.24 5.85 16.24
CA THR A 352 -8.65 4.64 16.98
C THR A 352 -10.16 4.52 17.14
N ALA A 353 -10.92 5.59 16.86
CA ALA A 353 -12.37 5.63 16.95
C ALA A 353 -12.95 6.48 15.79
N PRO A 354 -13.17 5.92 14.58
CA PRO A 354 -13.52 6.68 13.37
C PRO A 354 -14.85 7.46 13.47
N SER A 355 -15.74 7.08 14.38
CA SER A 355 -16.98 7.83 14.66
C SER A 355 -16.75 9.09 15.49
N THR A 356 -15.53 9.35 15.98
CA THR A 356 -15.22 10.45 16.90
C THR A 356 -14.36 11.52 16.24
N TRP A 357 -14.72 12.78 16.45
CA TRP A 357 -14.01 13.95 15.92
C TRP A 357 -13.75 14.98 17.03
N GLN A 358 -12.63 15.69 16.93
CA GLN A 358 -12.29 16.79 17.83
C GLN A 358 -12.28 18.11 17.06
N ALA A 359 -12.91 19.15 17.60
CA ALA A 359 -12.96 20.48 17.00
C ALA A 359 -12.26 21.53 17.87
N TYR A 360 -11.50 22.43 17.23
CA TYR A 360 -10.87 23.59 17.86
C TYR A 360 -10.58 24.68 16.82
N ILE A 361 -10.36 25.91 17.28
CA ILE A 361 -10.06 27.07 16.44
C ILE A 361 -8.55 27.15 16.22
N ILE A 362 -8.17 27.45 14.99
CA ILE A 362 -6.79 27.65 14.55
C ILE A 362 -6.68 28.91 13.68
N ASP A 363 -5.45 29.39 13.49
CA ASP A 363 -5.11 30.29 12.38
C ASP A 363 -4.33 29.47 11.34
N PRO A 364 -4.88 29.25 10.13
CA PRO A 364 -4.21 28.47 9.09
C PRO A 364 -2.94 29.13 8.55
N TYR A 365 -2.69 30.41 8.85
CA TYR A 365 -1.48 31.14 8.46
C TYR A 365 -0.41 31.21 9.56
N GLY A 366 -0.63 30.58 10.72
CA GLY A 366 0.42 30.29 11.70
C GLY A 366 0.48 31.18 12.94
N SER A 367 -0.49 32.07 13.16
CA SER A 367 -0.58 32.77 14.45
C SER A 367 -0.92 31.81 15.59
N THR A 368 -0.36 32.07 16.78
CA THR A 368 -0.70 31.29 17.98
C THR A 368 -2.14 31.54 18.41
N VAL A 369 -2.97 30.50 18.37
CA VAL A 369 -4.37 30.55 18.82
C VAL A 369 -4.53 29.68 20.07
N THR A 370 -5.04 30.26 21.15
CA THR A 370 -5.47 29.47 22.32
C THR A 370 -6.95 29.18 22.18
N SER A 371 -7.33 27.93 21.87
CA SER A 371 -8.72 27.52 21.68
C SER A 371 -9.16 26.49 22.71
N THR A 372 -10.43 26.55 23.12
CA THR A 372 -11.12 25.39 23.70
C THR A 372 -11.21 24.26 22.66
N ALA A 373 -11.24 23.01 23.11
CA ALA A 373 -11.53 21.87 22.25
C ALA A 373 -12.83 21.19 22.69
N LEU A 374 -13.59 20.66 21.74
CA LEU A 374 -14.72 19.78 22.01
C LEU A 374 -14.57 18.48 21.23
N THR A 375 -15.18 17.42 21.74
CA THR A 375 -15.22 16.11 21.07
C THR A 375 -16.66 15.79 20.68
N THR A 376 -16.88 15.36 19.45
CA THR A 376 -18.19 14.89 18.97
C THR A 376 -18.09 13.43 18.52
N SER A 377 -19.17 12.67 18.68
CA SER A 377 -19.29 11.33 18.09
C SER A 377 -20.55 11.23 17.24
N PHE A 378 -20.50 10.39 16.20
CA PHE A 378 -21.57 10.22 15.22
C PHE A 378 -22.07 8.78 15.21
N ASP A 379 -23.36 8.61 14.90
CA ASP A 379 -23.97 7.29 14.72
C ASP A 379 -23.64 6.68 13.34
N SER A 380 -24.10 5.44 13.10
CA SER A 380 -23.89 4.73 11.84
C SER A 380 -24.60 5.36 10.63
N THR A 381 -25.51 6.31 10.86
CA THR A 381 -26.20 7.07 9.82
C THR A 381 -25.55 8.42 9.54
N GLY A 382 -24.48 8.77 10.27
CA GLY A 382 -23.74 10.01 10.08
C GLY A 382 -24.29 11.20 10.88
N ASN A 383 -25.24 10.98 11.78
CA ASN A 383 -25.82 12.04 12.60
C ASN A 383 -25.05 12.21 13.92
N LEU A 384 -24.99 13.43 14.42
CA LEU A 384 -24.36 13.74 15.71
C LEU A 384 -25.05 12.96 16.83
N LEU A 385 -24.29 12.21 17.63
CA LEU A 385 -24.78 11.36 18.70
C LEU A 385 -24.36 11.86 20.09
N GLN A 386 -23.10 12.28 20.25
CA GLN A 386 -22.60 12.80 21.51
C GLN A 386 -21.73 14.05 21.32
N VAL A 387 -21.71 14.89 22.36
CA VAL A 387 -20.80 16.02 22.51
C VAL A 387 -20.15 15.91 23.89
N ASN A 388 -18.82 15.93 23.94
CA ASN A 388 -18.00 15.75 25.15
C ASN A 388 -18.41 14.51 25.97
N GLY A 389 -18.73 13.41 25.29
CA GLY A 389 -19.15 12.14 25.90
C GLY A 389 -20.58 12.11 26.42
N GLN A 390 -21.38 13.17 26.22
CA GLN A 390 -22.79 13.24 26.62
C GLN A 390 -23.71 13.09 25.40
N TYR A 391 -24.80 12.32 25.51
CA TYR A 391 -25.81 12.18 24.45
C TYR A 391 -26.63 13.45 24.32
N THR A 392 -26.17 14.36 23.47
CA THR A 392 -26.79 15.65 23.22
C THR A 392 -26.47 16.12 21.79
N HIS A 393 -27.40 16.85 21.18
CA HIS A 393 -27.17 17.54 19.91
C HIS A 393 -26.78 19.01 20.12
N THR A 394 -26.78 19.50 21.36
CA THR A 394 -26.40 20.88 21.69
C THR A 394 -24.88 20.98 21.79
N ILE A 395 -24.29 21.78 20.91
CA ILE A 395 -22.84 22.03 20.89
C ILE A 395 -22.54 23.31 21.66
N PRO A 396 -21.68 23.29 22.69
CA PRO A 396 -21.22 24.51 23.34
C PRO A 396 -20.34 25.32 22.38
N PRO A 397 -20.38 26.67 22.44
CA PRO A 397 -19.55 27.48 21.56
C PRO A 397 -18.05 27.24 21.84
N LEU A 398 -17.25 27.24 20.78
CA LEU A 398 -15.79 27.29 20.93
C LEU A 398 -15.38 28.71 21.32
N GLN A 399 -14.42 28.80 22.23
CA GLN A 399 -13.81 30.06 22.63
C GLN A 399 -12.34 30.05 22.23
N ALA A 400 -11.89 31.16 21.64
CA ALA A 400 -10.47 31.35 21.33
C ALA A 400 -9.98 32.73 21.75
N GLN A 401 -8.69 32.81 22.09
CA GLN A 401 -7.97 34.08 22.17
C GLN A 401 -6.95 34.16 21.06
N VAL A 402 -7.04 35.23 20.26
CA VAL A 402 -6.07 35.55 19.20
C VAL A 402 -5.64 37.00 19.37
N ASN A 403 -4.33 37.21 19.49
CA ASN A 403 -3.75 38.54 19.72
C ASN A 403 -4.40 39.30 20.89
N GLY A 404 -4.80 38.59 21.95
CA GLY A 404 -5.45 39.15 23.15
C GLY A 404 -6.95 39.47 23.01
N VAL A 405 -7.57 39.24 21.84
CA VAL A 405 -9.01 39.40 21.62
C VAL A 405 -9.71 38.06 21.78
N ALA A 406 -10.81 38.03 22.54
CA ALA A 406 -11.62 36.85 22.75
C ALA A 406 -12.68 36.70 21.66
N TYR A 407 -12.71 35.54 21.01
CA TYR A 407 -13.66 35.17 19.97
C TYR A 407 -14.54 34.01 20.46
N THR A 408 -15.81 34.05 20.07
CA THR A 408 -16.80 33.01 20.35
C THR A 408 -17.35 32.49 19.03
N VAL A 409 -17.25 31.18 18.79
CA VAL A 409 -17.75 30.53 17.56
C VAL A 409 -18.90 29.58 17.92
N ASN A 410 -20.11 29.94 17.51
CA ASN A 410 -21.29 29.09 17.62
C ASN A 410 -21.29 28.07 16.49
N ILE A 411 -21.40 26.79 16.82
CA ILE A 411 -21.34 25.69 15.85
C ILE A 411 -22.74 25.09 15.70
N GLN A 412 -23.27 25.10 14.48
CA GLN A 412 -24.45 24.32 14.16
C GLN A 412 -24.08 22.82 14.06
N PRO A 413 -24.97 21.89 14.46
CA PRO A 413 -24.69 20.46 14.46
C PRO A 413 -24.15 19.98 13.10
N PRO A 414 -22.93 19.41 13.04
CA PRO A 414 -22.39 18.84 11.82
C PRO A 414 -22.96 17.44 11.56
N ASN A 415 -22.70 16.90 10.38
CA ASN A 415 -22.91 15.50 10.03
C ASN A 415 -21.65 14.88 9.41
N VAL A 416 -21.64 13.56 9.29
CA VAL A 416 -20.61 12.78 8.60
C VAL A 416 -21.28 12.01 7.48
N SER A 417 -20.67 11.96 6.30
CA SER A 417 -21.17 11.17 5.19
C SER A 417 -21.03 9.67 5.48
N THR A 418 -22.03 8.87 5.09
CA THR A 418 -21.94 7.41 5.14
C THR A 418 -21.21 6.82 3.92
N SER A 419 -20.97 7.64 2.89
CA SER A 419 -20.24 7.28 1.67
C SER A 419 -18.97 8.13 1.54
N ALA A 420 -18.00 7.66 0.75
CA ALA A 420 -16.82 8.47 0.42
C ALA A 420 -17.26 9.76 -0.29
N LEU A 421 -16.70 10.89 0.12
CA LEU A 421 -16.92 12.16 -0.58
C LEU A 421 -16.12 12.14 -1.88
N THR A 422 -16.75 12.60 -2.97
CA THR A 422 -16.05 12.72 -4.26
C THR A 422 -15.02 13.85 -4.17
N PRO A 423 -13.75 13.62 -4.56
CA PRO A 423 -12.76 14.68 -4.65
C PRO A 423 -13.22 15.77 -5.62
N ASP A 424 -13.08 17.02 -5.21
CA ASP A 424 -13.22 18.12 -6.14
C ASP A 424 -12.03 18.15 -7.11
N THR A 425 -12.29 18.52 -8.36
CA THR A 425 -11.31 18.55 -9.44
C THR A 425 -10.90 19.96 -9.84
N THR A 426 -11.35 20.99 -9.12
CA THR A 426 -10.97 22.39 -9.42
C THR A 426 -9.48 22.66 -9.25
N LEU A 427 -8.80 21.92 -8.38
CA LEU A 427 -7.35 21.96 -8.20
C LEU A 427 -6.75 20.58 -8.49
N THR A 428 -5.65 20.57 -9.22
CA THR A 428 -4.87 19.35 -9.50
C THR A 428 -3.39 19.60 -9.24
N ASN A 429 -2.67 18.59 -8.77
CA ASN A 429 -1.22 18.64 -8.63
C ASN A 429 -0.54 17.77 -9.70
N ASN A 430 0.77 17.97 -9.90
CA ASN A 430 1.57 17.21 -10.86
C ASN A 430 2.37 16.06 -10.24
N SER A 431 2.11 15.68 -8.99
CA SER A 431 2.83 14.58 -8.34
C SER A 431 2.42 13.24 -8.94
N THR A 432 3.40 12.36 -9.08
CA THR A 432 3.23 10.98 -9.54
C THR A 432 3.72 10.01 -8.49
N VAL A 433 3.13 8.82 -8.43
CA VAL A 433 3.63 7.72 -7.59
C VAL A 433 5.00 7.30 -8.11
N VAL A 434 6.01 7.30 -7.24
CA VAL A 434 7.38 6.87 -7.52
C VAL A 434 7.54 5.39 -7.19
N ASP A 435 7.03 4.99 -6.03
CA ASP A 435 7.10 3.61 -5.60
C ASP A 435 5.87 3.19 -4.81
N THR A 436 5.53 1.92 -4.94
CA THR A 436 4.50 1.21 -4.19
C THR A 436 5.17 0.01 -3.54
N ALA A 437 5.19 0.00 -2.21
CA ALA A 437 5.63 -1.15 -1.44
C ALA A 437 4.41 -1.98 -1.08
N SER A 438 4.44 -3.25 -1.48
CA SER A 438 3.36 -4.20 -1.22
C SER A 438 3.71 -5.21 -0.14
N GLY A 439 2.69 -5.73 0.51
CA GLY A 439 2.79 -6.86 1.41
C GLY A 439 2.51 -8.18 0.71
N VAL A 440 2.60 -9.27 1.47
CA VAL A 440 2.24 -10.61 1.04
C VAL A 440 0.97 -11.06 1.74
N ASN A 441 -0.03 -11.46 0.98
CA ASN A 441 -1.27 -12.01 1.53
C ASN A 441 -1.02 -13.40 2.18
N ILE A 442 -1.43 -13.55 3.44
CA ILE A 442 -1.24 -14.78 4.22
C ILE A 442 -1.87 -15.99 3.52
N GLY A 443 -3.10 -15.87 3.01
CA GLY A 443 -3.78 -16.95 2.29
C GLY A 443 -3.02 -17.40 1.03
N THR A 444 -2.37 -16.47 0.34
CA THR A 444 -1.54 -16.75 -0.83
C THR A 444 -0.25 -17.48 -0.44
N VAL A 445 0.44 -17.04 0.61
CA VAL A 445 1.63 -17.73 1.14
C VAL A 445 1.27 -19.14 1.60
N VAL A 446 0.17 -19.29 2.33
CA VAL A 446 -0.34 -20.60 2.76
C VAL A 446 -0.62 -21.49 1.54
N SER A 447 -1.36 -21.01 0.56
CA SER A 447 -1.68 -21.80 -0.63
C SER A 447 -0.44 -22.24 -1.41
N GLN A 448 0.55 -21.34 -1.57
CA GLN A 448 1.82 -21.67 -2.23
C GLN A 448 2.63 -22.68 -1.42
N PHE A 449 2.67 -22.54 -0.10
CA PHE A 449 3.33 -23.47 0.80
C PHE A 449 2.67 -24.86 0.76
N GLU A 450 1.34 -24.93 0.83
CA GLU A 450 0.59 -26.19 0.74
C GLU A 450 0.83 -26.90 -0.59
N GLN A 451 0.87 -26.16 -1.71
CA GLN A 451 1.22 -26.69 -3.02
C GLN A 451 2.63 -27.27 -3.03
N GLU A 452 3.61 -26.55 -2.47
CA GLU A 452 4.98 -27.08 -2.36
C GLU A 452 5.06 -28.32 -1.48
N GLN A 453 4.32 -28.40 -0.37
CA GLN A 453 4.28 -29.62 0.43
C GLN A 453 3.62 -30.78 -0.31
N TYR A 454 2.58 -30.52 -1.10
CA TYR A 454 1.91 -31.53 -1.92
C TYR A 454 2.80 -32.05 -3.05
N GLU A 455 3.45 -31.15 -3.80
CA GLU A 455 4.41 -31.48 -4.86
C GLU A 455 5.61 -32.29 -4.34
N ASN A 456 6.05 -32.01 -3.10
CA ASN A 456 7.15 -32.73 -2.46
C ASN A 456 6.70 -33.97 -1.66
N SER A 457 5.41 -34.31 -1.68
CA SER A 457 4.92 -35.51 -1.01
C SER A 457 5.52 -36.79 -1.64
N PRO A 458 5.75 -37.86 -0.86
CA PRO A 458 6.34 -39.09 -1.36
C PRO A 458 5.62 -39.65 -2.59
N ASP A 459 4.28 -39.62 -2.58
CA ASP A 459 3.44 -40.12 -3.67
C ASP A 459 3.64 -39.34 -4.97
N MET A 460 3.88 -38.03 -4.89
CA MET A 460 4.09 -37.17 -6.05
C MET A 460 5.54 -37.23 -6.57
N GLN A 461 6.50 -37.47 -5.67
CA GLN A 461 7.92 -37.56 -6.00
C GLN A 461 8.29 -38.90 -6.64
N ASP A 462 7.69 -40.01 -6.20
CA ASP A 462 8.03 -41.36 -6.66
C ASP A 462 7.84 -41.54 -8.19
N ASP A 463 6.89 -40.82 -8.79
CA ASP A 463 6.57 -40.86 -10.22
C ASP A 463 7.00 -39.57 -10.98
N GLY A 464 7.69 -38.65 -10.32
CA GLY A 464 8.10 -37.35 -10.88
C GLY A 464 6.95 -36.35 -11.12
N VAL A 465 5.72 -36.69 -10.74
CA VAL A 465 4.52 -35.84 -10.89
C VAL A 465 4.68 -34.50 -10.17
N GLY A 466 5.29 -34.52 -8.99
CA GLY A 466 5.60 -33.30 -8.21
C GLY A 466 6.47 -32.31 -8.98
N ASN A 467 7.54 -32.79 -9.61
CA ASN A 467 8.43 -31.96 -10.42
C ASN A 467 7.71 -31.40 -11.65
N ALA A 468 6.80 -32.17 -12.25
CA ALA A 468 5.99 -31.73 -13.38
C ALA A 468 4.98 -30.63 -12.99
N LEU A 469 4.33 -30.75 -11.82
CA LEU A 469 3.44 -29.71 -11.28
C LEU A 469 4.22 -28.43 -10.97
N TYR A 470 5.33 -28.56 -10.24
CA TYR A 470 6.23 -27.43 -9.92
C TYR A 470 6.70 -26.71 -11.19
N PHE A 471 7.16 -27.47 -12.20
CA PHE A 471 7.56 -26.93 -13.48
C PHE A 471 6.43 -26.15 -14.14
N THR A 472 5.22 -26.71 -14.13
CA THR A 472 4.08 -26.06 -14.76
C THR A 472 3.70 -24.74 -14.09
N ARG A 473 3.82 -24.69 -12.77
CA ARG A 473 3.53 -23.52 -11.96
C ARG A 473 4.58 -22.42 -12.14
N LYS A 474 5.87 -22.75 -12.01
CA LYS A 474 6.95 -21.75 -11.93
C LYS A 474 7.51 -21.32 -13.29
N MET A 475 7.40 -22.15 -14.34
CA MET A 475 7.99 -21.83 -15.66
C MET A 475 7.44 -20.56 -16.32
N SER A 476 6.20 -20.19 -16.02
CA SER A 476 5.58 -18.97 -16.56
C SER A 476 6.33 -17.68 -16.19
N GLY A 477 7.07 -17.68 -15.08
CA GLY A 477 7.88 -16.55 -14.61
C GLY A 477 9.33 -16.54 -15.10
N ILE A 478 9.76 -17.56 -15.85
CA ILE A 478 11.15 -17.75 -16.26
C ILE A 478 11.37 -17.12 -17.63
N THR A 479 12.25 -16.12 -17.70
CA THR A 479 12.52 -15.35 -18.93
C THR A 479 13.89 -15.64 -19.55
N SER A 480 14.75 -16.33 -18.82
CA SER A 480 16.13 -16.60 -19.23
C SER A 480 16.59 -17.99 -18.82
N LEU A 481 17.55 -18.55 -19.57
CA LEU A 481 18.11 -19.88 -19.28
C LEU A 481 18.84 -19.89 -17.94
N SER A 482 19.48 -18.78 -17.55
CA SER A 482 20.10 -18.62 -16.24
C SER A 482 19.08 -18.74 -15.10
N GLN A 483 17.88 -18.18 -15.25
CA GLN A 483 16.81 -18.31 -14.26
C GLN A 483 16.33 -19.76 -14.17
N LEU A 484 16.15 -20.44 -15.30
CA LEU A 484 15.79 -21.86 -15.33
C LEU A 484 16.84 -22.71 -14.59
N MET A 485 18.13 -22.49 -14.89
CA MET A 485 19.23 -23.24 -14.29
C MET A 485 19.47 -22.90 -12.82
N SER A 486 18.96 -21.78 -12.34
CA SER A 486 19.07 -21.38 -10.92
C SER A 486 18.09 -22.14 -10.01
N ASP A 487 17.12 -22.83 -10.60
CA ASP A 487 16.11 -23.62 -9.92
C ASP A 487 16.36 -25.11 -10.18
N THR A 488 16.64 -25.87 -9.12
CA THR A 488 17.03 -27.28 -9.23
C THR A 488 15.94 -28.15 -9.82
N THR A 489 14.67 -27.85 -9.54
CA THR A 489 13.53 -28.64 -10.02
C THR A 489 13.28 -28.35 -11.49
N LEU A 490 13.31 -27.08 -11.89
CA LEU A 490 13.18 -26.69 -13.30
C LEU A 490 14.32 -27.23 -14.16
N LEU A 491 15.55 -27.15 -13.63
CA LEU A 491 16.73 -27.69 -14.27
C LEU A 491 16.62 -29.21 -14.47
N THR A 492 16.22 -29.96 -13.44
CA THR A 492 16.04 -31.42 -13.51
C THR A 492 15.05 -31.82 -14.62
N VAL A 493 13.92 -31.12 -14.72
CA VAL A 493 12.91 -31.37 -15.76
C VAL A 493 13.49 -31.05 -17.15
N ALA A 494 14.20 -29.94 -17.29
CA ALA A 494 14.79 -29.53 -18.56
C ALA A 494 15.92 -30.47 -19.04
N GLU A 495 16.78 -30.93 -18.13
CA GLU A 495 17.84 -31.91 -18.39
C GLU A 495 17.27 -33.25 -18.85
N THR A 496 16.28 -33.75 -18.11
CA THR A 496 15.63 -35.04 -18.39
C THR A 496 14.98 -35.03 -19.77
N VAL A 497 14.22 -33.97 -20.12
CA VAL A 497 13.62 -33.83 -21.46
C VAL A 497 14.67 -33.65 -22.55
N SER A 498 15.80 -33.02 -22.22
CA SER A 498 16.94 -32.87 -23.14
C SER A 498 17.73 -34.17 -23.33
N GLY A 499 17.43 -35.23 -22.57
CA GLY A 499 18.11 -36.51 -22.59
C GLY A 499 19.44 -36.53 -21.83
N TYR A 500 19.66 -35.57 -20.94
CA TYR A 500 20.79 -35.55 -20.03
C TYR A 500 20.42 -36.25 -18.71
N ASP A 501 21.40 -36.91 -18.10
CA ASP A 501 21.27 -37.48 -16.77
C ASP A 501 21.64 -36.40 -15.73
N PRO A 502 20.72 -35.99 -14.84
CA PRO A 502 20.96 -34.91 -13.88
C PRO A 502 22.19 -35.13 -12.98
N SER A 503 22.48 -36.38 -12.61
CA SER A 503 23.60 -36.72 -11.72
C SER A 503 24.96 -36.48 -12.38
N THR A 504 25.04 -36.64 -13.71
CA THR A 504 26.26 -36.38 -14.49
C THR A 504 26.33 -34.96 -15.02
N PHE A 505 25.19 -34.39 -15.40
CA PHE A 505 25.12 -33.06 -16.00
C PHE A 505 25.52 -31.97 -15.00
N GLY A 506 25.10 -32.11 -13.73
CA GLY A 506 25.48 -31.18 -12.65
C GLY A 506 26.98 -31.13 -12.33
N THR A 507 27.79 -32.06 -12.87
CA THR A 507 29.25 -32.06 -12.70
C THR A 507 29.99 -31.17 -13.71
N LEU A 508 29.32 -30.73 -14.77
CA LEU A 508 29.89 -29.88 -15.81
C LEU A 508 30.07 -28.44 -15.31
N ASP A 509 31.01 -27.70 -15.91
CA ASP A 509 31.15 -26.27 -15.65
C ASP A 509 29.91 -25.50 -16.12
N TYR A 510 29.56 -24.42 -15.42
CA TYR A 510 28.35 -23.62 -15.70
C TYR A 510 28.25 -23.18 -17.18
N ASP A 511 29.36 -22.70 -17.75
CA ASP A 511 29.39 -22.28 -19.16
C ASP A 511 29.12 -23.43 -20.13
N GLU A 512 29.55 -24.65 -19.78
CA GLU A 512 29.28 -25.85 -20.56
C GLU A 512 27.82 -26.29 -20.44
N GLN A 513 27.26 -26.26 -19.22
CA GLN A 513 25.85 -26.53 -18.97
C GLN A 513 24.96 -25.59 -19.79
N VAL A 514 25.25 -24.28 -19.77
CA VAL A 514 24.53 -23.26 -20.56
C VAL A 514 24.61 -23.58 -22.05
N ARG A 515 25.81 -23.91 -22.56
CA ARG A 515 26.00 -24.23 -23.98
C ARG A 515 25.21 -25.46 -24.42
N LEU A 516 25.16 -26.50 -23.59
CA LEU A 516 24.47 -27.74 -23.89
C LEU A 516 22.95 -27.62 -23.82
N LEU A 517 22.42 -26.91 -22.82
CA LEU A 517 20.98 -26.66 -22.68
C LEU A 517 20.48 -25.66 -23.71
N LYS A 518 21.23 -24.59 -24.02
CA LYS A 518 20.82 -23.58 -25.01
C LYS A 518 20.53 -24.16 -26.41
N ASN A 519 21.18 -25.27 -26.76
CA ASN A 519 20.96 -25.94 -28.04
C ASN A 519 19.72 -26.85 -28.06
N LYS A 520 19.15 -27.16 -26.90
CA LYS A 520 18.09 -28.18 -26.71
C LYS A 520 16.81 -27.61 -26.11
N VAL A 521 16.92 -26.60 -25.25
CA VAL A 521 15.82 -25.93 -24.56
C VAL A 521 15.55 -24.60 -25.25
N ASP A 522 14.37 -24.49 -25.86
CA ASP A 522 13.88 -23.26 -26.49
C ASP A 522 12.78 -22.64 -25.63
N LEU A 523 13.14 -21.61 -24.85
CA LEU A 523 12.21 -20.95 -23.92
C LEU A 523 11.03 -20.28 -24.65
N THR A 524 11.17 -19.94 -25.94
CA THR A 524 10.06 -19.38 -26.73
C THR A 524 8.92 -20.37 -26.93
N LYS A 525 9.21 -21.68 -26.83
CA LYS A 525 8.25 -22.78 -26.87
C LYS A 525 7.76 -23.21 -25.50
N LEU A 526 8.12 -22.47 -24.45
CA LEU A 526 7.70 -22.71 -23.06
C LEU A 526 7.00 -21.47 -22.48
N SER A 527 6.36 -20.69 -23.35
CA SER A 527 5.73 -19.41 -23.00
C SER A 527 4.23 -19.52 -22.77
N THR A 528 3.56 -20.51 -23.38
CA THR A 528 2.10 -20.69 -23.20
C THR A 528 1.79 -21.82 -22.21
N PRO A 529 0.68 -21.73 -21.44
CA PRO A 529 0.29 -22.78 -20.49
C PRO A 529 0.19 -24.17 -21.14
N LYS A 530 -0.29 -24.22 -22.39
CA LYS A 530 -0.42 -25.48 -23.14
C LYS A 530 0.93 -26.10 -23.48
N GLU A 531 1.90 -25.30 -23.90
CA GLU A 531 3.23 -25.81 -24.25
C GLU A 531 4.02 -26.24 -23.02
N ILE A 532 3.91 -25.48 -21.91
CA ILE A 532 4.50 -25.84 -20.62
C ILE A 532 3.94 -27.18 -20.15
N GLN A 533 2.61 -27.35 -20.22
CA GLN A 533 1.96 -28.62 -19.88
C GLN A 533 2.46 -29.77 -20.77
N GLN A 534 2.55 -29.57 -22.09
CA GLN A 534 3.08 -30.59 -23.00
C GLN A 534 4.52 -30.98 -22.69
N TYR A 535 5.35 -30.03 -22.25
CA TYR A 535 6.73 -30.30 -21.84
C TYR A 535 6.79 -31.12 -20.55
N ALA A 536 5.94 -30.79 -19.57
CA ALA A 536 5.79 -31.57 -18.35
C ALA A 536 5.28 -33.00 -18.61
N GLU A 537 4.33 -33.18 -19.55
CA GLU A 537 3.88 -34.50 -19.99
C GLU A 537 5.00 -35.31 -20.67
N GLN A 538 5.84 -34.66 -21.50
CA GLN A 538 7.01 -35.30 -22.12
C GLN A 538 8.02 -35.77 -21.08
N TYR A 539 8.29 -34.94 -20.06
CA TYR A 539 9.14 -35.31 -18.93
C TYR A 539 8.63 -36.58 -18.24
N LEU A 540 7.35 -36.64 -17.90
CA LEU A 540 6.74 -37.80 -17.25
C LEU A 540 6.76 -39.05 -18.14
N ALA A 541 6.55 -38.89 -19.46
CA ALA A 541 6.64 -39.99 -20.40
C ALA A 541 8.07 -40.56 -20.50
N LEU A 542 9.09 -39.71 -20.42
CA LEU A 542 10.49 -40.13 -20.43
C LEU A 542 10.88 -40.87 -19.15
N LEU A 543 10.37 -40.46 -17.98
CA LEU A 543 10.58 -41.17 -16.72
C LEU A 543 9.98 -42.59 -16.72
N GLN A 544 8.91 -42.84 -17.48
CA GLN A 544 8.36 -44.18 -17.65
C GLN A 544 9.29 -45.11 -18.46
N ILE A 545 10.10 -44.53 -19.34
CA ILE A 545 11.07 -45.25 -20.17
C ILE A 545 12.40 -45.42 -19.43
N THR A 546 12.83 -44.38 -18.69
CA THR A 546 14.07 -44.34 -17.93
C THR A 546 13.78 -43.91 -16.49
N PRO A 547 13.38 -44.85 -15.60
CA PRO A 547 13.01 -44.50 -14.24
C PRO A 547 14.20 -43.93 -13.47
N GLN A 548 14.04 -42.70 -12.97
CA GLN A 548 14.95 -42.08 -12.02
C GLN A 548 14.40 -42.35 -10.63
N LYS A 549 14.95 -43.34 -9.90
CA LYS A 549 14.52 -43.58 -8.52
C LYS A 549 15.11 -42.50 -7.62
N PRO A 550 14.31 -41.84 -6.76
CA PRO A 550 14.87 -41.00 -5.71
C PRO A 550 15.84 -41.84 -4.85
N ASP A 551 17.04 -41.34 -4.61
CA ASP A 551 17.99 -41.94 -3.64
C ASP A 551 17.41 -41.80 -2.23
N LYS A 552 16.51 -42.71 -1.85
CA LYS A 552 16.04 -42.84 -0.48
C LYS A 552 17.13 -43.57 0.32
N PRO A 553 17.74 -42.96 1.37
CA PRO A 553 18.62 -43.71 2.25
C PRO A 553 17.84 -44.89 2.85
N ALA A 554 18.41 -46.09 2.78
CA ALA A 554 17.76 -47.30 3.28
C ALA A 554 17.33 -47.11 4.74
N SER A 555 16.04 -47.28 5.01
CA SER A 555 15.51 -47.15 6.36
C SER A 555 15.89 -48.40 7.16
N LEU A 556 16.13 -48.28 8.48
CA LEU A 556 16.35 -49.45 9.35
C LEU A 556 15.18 -50.46 9.27
N MET A 557 14.01 -50.00 8.82
CA MET A 557 12.81 -50.79 8.58
C MET A 557 12.86 -51.65 7.30
N ASP A 558 13.63 -51.25 6.29
CA ASP A 558 13.89 -52.07 5.09
C ASP A 558 14.89 -53.20 5.38
N LEU A 559 15.81 -52.97 6.33
CA LEU A 559 16.77 -53.96 6.80
C LEU A 559 16.13 -55.05 7.69
N TYR A 560 14.99 -54.75 8.32
CA TYR A 560 14.26 -55.66 9.20
C TYR A 560 13.14 -56.46 8.50
N GLY A 561 13.02 -56.37 7.18
CA GLY A 561 12.15 -57.23 6.39
C GLY A 561 10.69 -56.74 6.35
N GLY A 562 10.45 -55.71 5.54
CA GLY A 562 9.11 -55.35 5.10
C GLY A 562 8.69 -56.12 3.84
N ASP A 563 8.31 -57.39 3.97
CA ASP A 563 7.45 -58.06 2.98
C ASP A 563 6.47 -58.99 3.69
N THR A 564 5.19 -58.87 3.39
CA THR A 564 4.06 -59.52 4.08
C THR A 564 3.83 -60.96 3.61
N SER A 565 4.90 -61.75 3.50
CA SER A 565 4.81 -63.20 3.30
C SER A 565 5.51 -63.91 4.45
N ASP A 566 4.75 -64.73 5.18
CA ASP A 566 5.05 -65.41 6.45
C ASP A 566 6.24 -66.42 6.44
N GLU A 567 7.29 -66.21 5.64
CA GLU A 567 8.39 -67.19 5.49
C GLU A 567 9.79 -66.67 5.85
N GLY A 568 9.97 -65.38 6.20
CA GLY A 568 11.30 -64.80 6.42
C GLY A 568 12.00 -65.11 7.77
N ILE A 569 11.24 -65.40 8.83
CA ILE A 569 11.81 -65.60 10.19
C ILE A 569 11.85 -67.08 10.60
N ALA A 570 11.06 -67.95 9.96
CA ALA A 570 11.03 -69.38 10.25
C ALA A 570 12.28 -70.14 9.76
N ALA A 571 13.05 -69.57 8.84
CA ALA A 571 14.29 -70.18 8.34
C ALA A 571 15.52 -69.92 9.24
N LEU A 572 15.46 -68.93 10.15
CA LEU A 572 16.58 -68.59 11.03
C LEU A 572 16.60 -69.43 12.32
N PHE A 573 15.46 -70.01 12.70
CA PHE A 573 15.32 -70.90 13.85
C PHE A 573 14.99 -72.32 13.38
N GLY A 574 15.90 -72.88 12.59
CA GLY A 574 15.91 -74.31 12.30
C GLY A 574 15.88 -75.12 13.61
N ALA A 575 14.99 -76.09 13.64
CA ALA A 575 14.78 -77.03 14.73
C ALA A 575 16.08 -77.72 15.20
N SER A 576 16.27 -77.79 16.50
CA SER A 576 16.92 -78.94 17.15
C SER A 576 16.44 -79.06 18.60
N ASP A 577 15.81 -80.20 18.88
CA ASP A 577 15.43 -80.70 20.20
C ASP A 577 16.53 -80.58 21.26
N SER A 578 16.16 -80.23 22.51
CA SER A 578 16.37 -81.08 23.70
C SER A 578 16.15 -80.33 25.05
N SER A 579 15.23 -80.90 25.85
CA SER A 579 15.18 -80.99 27.32
C SER A 579 15.62 -79.85 28.27
N SER A 580 14.68 -79.52 29.18
CA SER A 580 14.81 -79.41 30.67
C SER A 580 14.46 -78.08 31.36
N SER A 581 13.33 -78.15 32.08
CA SER A 581 13.00 -77.64 33.43
C SER A 581 13.05 -76.14 33.81
N SER A 582 11.83 -75.69 34.15
CA SER A 582 11.37 -75.07 35.42
C SER A 582 11.37 -73.54 35.63
N SER A 583 10.13 -73.06 35.87
CA SER A 583 9.65 -71.99 36.79
C SER A 583 10.14 -70.56 36.54
N SER A 584 9.35 -69.50 36.63
CA SER A 584 8.02 -69.21 37.21
C SER A 584 7.76 -67.71 37.02
N GLY A 585 6.49 -67.26 37.05
CA GLY A 585 6.19 -65.90 37.52
C GLY A 585 5.20 -65.12 36.68
N LEU A 586 3.93 -65.37 36.95
CA LEU A 586 2.76 -64.68 36.44
C LEU A 586 2.45 -63.39 37.21
N TYR A 587 1.91 -62.40 36.49
CA TYR A 587 0.94 -61.35 36.89
C TYR A 587 1.10 -60.61 38.23
N SER A 588 1.10 -59.28 38.21
CA SER A 588 0.08 -58.49 38.93
C SER A 588 0.06 -57.00 38.54
N SER A 589 -1.16 -56.48 38.63
CA SER A 589 -1.78 -55.21 38.29
C SER A 589 -1.36 -53.92 39.04
N MET A 590 -1.78 -52.79 38.46
CA MET A 590 -2.05 -51.46 39.03
C MET A 590 -0.84 -50.64 39.52
N PHE A 591 -0.46 -49.59 38.81
CA PHE A 591 -1.04 -48.25 38.76
C PHE A 591 -0.58 -47.51 37.51
#